data_AF-A0A538AJ85-F1
#
_entry.id   AF-A0A538AJ85-F1
#
_cell.length_a   1.000
_cell.length_b   1.000
_cell.length_c   1.000
_cell.angle_alpha   90.00
_cell.angle_beta   90.00
_cell.angle_gamma   90.00
#
_symmetry.space_group_name_H-M   'P 1'
#
loop_
_entity.id
_entity.type
_entity.pdbx_description
1 polymer ?
#
loop_
_entity_poly.entity_id
_entity_poly.type
_entity_poly.pdbx_seq_one_letter_code
_entity_poly.pdbx_strand_id
1 'polypeptide(L)' 'MKDEGGDDTIDMMRGWGDVEFVATDHRVPTIYYGPGTVAAAHTADEYIDLDQYHTGVAVYERAIREFLETAKAS' A
#
# COMPACT_ATOMS: atom_id res chain seq x y z
N MET A 1 -7.93 -12.92 11.31
CA MET A 1 -6.53 -12.47 11.11
C MET A 1 -6.47 -10.98 11.32
N LYS A 2 -5.96 -10.56 12.49
CA LYS A 2 -5.62 -9.18 12.85
C LYS A 2 -4.17 -9.10 13.35
N ASP A 3 -3.41 -10.17 13.17
CA ASP A 3 -2.10 -10.34 13.81
C ASP A 3 -1.02 -9.55 13.07
N GLU A 4 -1.27 -9.20 11.80
CA GLU A 4 -0.38 -8.40 10.95
C GLU A 4 -1.24 -7.52 10.00
N GLY A 5 -1.33 -6.24 10.35
CA GLY A 5 -2.09 -5.21 9.64
C GLY A 5 -2.55 -4.11 10.61
N GLY A 6 -2.21 -2.86 10.31
CA GLY A 6 -2.72 -1.68 11.02
C GLY A 6 -4.20 -1.41 10.70
N ASP A 7 -4.62 -0.15 10.78
CA ASP A 7 -5.98 0.29 10.38
C ASP A 7 -6.35 -0.25 8.99
N ASP A 8 -7.42 -1.05 8.92
CA ASP A 8 -7.91 -1.72 7.71
C ASP A 8 -8.96 -0.90 6.95
N THR A 9 -9.09 0.38 7.28
CA THR A 9 -9.99 1.30 6.58
C THR A 9 -9.49 1.60 5.16
N ILE A 10 -10.39 1.42 4.20
CA ILE A 10 -10.19 1.89 2.83
C ILE A 10 -10.62 3.36 2.78
N ASP A 11 -9.70 4.24 2.41
CA ASP A 11 -9.98 5.65 2.15
C ASP A 11 -9.56 6.03 0.71
N MET A 12 -10.10 7.14 0.25
CA MET A 12 -9.78 7.75 -1.03
C MET A 12 -8.50 8.59 -0.90
N MET A 13 -7.44 8.18 -1.61
CA MET A 13 -6.26 9.02 -1.80
C MET A 13 -6.64 10.30 -2.56
N ARG A 14 -6.27 11.46 -2.01
CA ARG A 14 -6.56 12.80 -2.59
C ARG A 14 -5.36 13.43 -3.29
N GLY A 15 -4.26 12.69 -3.45
CA GLY A 15 -3.15 13.02 -4.33
C GLY A 15 -3.29 12.32 -5.69
N TRP A 16 -2.37 12.65 -6.62
CA TRP A 16 -2.29 12.03 -7.94
C TRP A 16 -0.93 11.38 -8.14
N GLY A 17 -0.87 10.20 -8.75
CA GLY A 17 0.37 9.47 -8.99
C GLY A 17 0.27 8.48 -10.14
N ASP A 18 1.15 7.47 -10.13
CA ASP A 18 1.26 6.52 -11.24
C ASP A 18 0.07 5.54 -11.33
N VAL A 19 -0.60 5.29 -10.20
CA VAL A 19 -1.73 4.34 -10.11
C VAL A 19 -2.85 4.73 -11.07
N GLU A 20 -3.06 6.03 -11.28
CA GLU A 20 -4.07 6.56 -12.19
C GLU A 20 -3.83 6.10 -13.62
N PHE A 21 -2.60 6.13 -14.11
CA PHE A 21 -2.27 5.64 -15.46
C PHE A 21 -2.48 4.13 -15.58
N VAL A 22 -2.03 3.37 -14.57
CA VAL A 22 -2.18 1.92 -14.55
C VAL A 22 -3.66 1.51 -14.54
N ALA A 23 -4.47 2.21 -13.74
CA ALA A 23 -5.90 1.94 -13.62
C ALA A 23 -6.71 2.43 -14.83
N THR A 24 -6.39 3.60 -15.39
CA THR A 24 -7.22 4.22 -16.43
C THR A 24 -6.75 3.87 -17.84
N ASP A 25 -5.47 4.08 -18.14
CA ASP A 25 -4.92 3.85 -19.48
C ASP A 25 -4.76 2.37 -19.77
N HIS A 26 -4.35 1.59 -18.76
CA HIS A 26 -4.09 0.15 -18.90
C HIS A 26 -5.21 -0.75 -18.35
N ARG A 27 -6.20 -0.19 -17.66
CA ARG A 27 -7.36 -0.92 -17.10
C ARG A 27 -6.98 -2.09 -16.19
N VAL A 28 -5.85 -1.97 -15.49
CA VAL A 28 -5.38 -2.98 -14.53
C VAL A 28 -5.96 -2.65 -13.15
N PRO A 29 -6.60 -3.60 -12.45
CA PRO A 29 -7.04 -3.40 -11.07
C PRO A 29 -5.86 -3.03 -10.18
N THR A 30 -5.92 -1.85 -9.55
CA THR A 30 -4.78 -1.26 -8.83
C THR A 30 -5.27 -0.54 -7.58
N ILE A 31 -4.44 -0.51 -6.53
CA ILE A 31 -4.69 0.21 -5.28
C ILE A 31 -3.47 1.04 -4.89
N TYR A 32 -3.69 2.07 -4.07
CA TYR A 32 -2.63 2.69 -3.28
C TYR A 32 -2.46 1.95 -1.96
N TYR A 33 -1.23 1.61 -1.60
CA TYR A 33 -0.89 1.07 -0.29
C TYR A 33 0.49 1.56 0.12
N GLY A 34 0.65 1.93 1.39
CA GLY A 34 1.92 2.32 1.99
C GLY A 34 1.74 2.76 3.45
N PRO A 35 2.74 2.54 4.32
CA PRO A 35 2.70 3.01 5.70
C PRO A 35 2.95 4.52 5.81
N GLY A 36 2.64 5.11 6.96
CA GLY A 36 2.80 6.54 7.22
C GLY A 36 1.53 7.34 6.93
N THR A 37 1.66 8.67 6.95
CA THR A 37 0.55 9.59 6.67
C THR A 37 0.86 10.47 5.47
N VAL A 38 -0.08 10.56 4.53
CA VAL A 38 0.05 11.45 3.37
C VAL A 38 0.16 12.92 3.79
N ALA A 39 -0.35 13.29 4.97
CA ALA A 39 -0.26 14.66 5.49
C ALA A 39 1.18 15.10 5.78
N ALA A 40 2.11 14.15 5.96
CA ALA A 40 3.53 14.46 6.17
C ALA A 40 4.27 14.70 4.84
N ALA A 41 3.70 14.28 3.70
CA ALA A 41 4.35 14.43 2.41
C ALA A 41 4.60 15.91 2.08
N HIS A 42 5.79 16.21 1.57
CA HIS A 42 6.22 17.57 1.20
C HIS A 42 6.24 18.58 2.36
N THR A 43 6.29 18.11 3.60
CA THR A 43 6.54 18.96 4.77
C THR A 43 8.04 19.05 5.04
N ALA A 44 8.48 20.07 5.78
CA ALA A 44 9.89 20.21 6.15
C ALA A 44 10.37 19.08 7.09
N ASP A 45 9.45 18.56 7.89
CA ASP A 45 9.68 17.52 8.90
C ASP A 45 8.99 16.22 8.48
N GLU A 46 9.18 15.78 7.23
CA GLU A 46 8.62 14.52 6.73
C GLU A 46 9.13 13.33 7.57
N TYR A 47 8.20 12.47 8.02
CA TYR A 47 8.50 11.40 8.96
C TYR A 47 7.62 10.16 8.74
N ILE A 48 8.05 9.05 9.33
CA ILE A 48 7.29 7.81 9.44
C ILE A 48 7.53 7.18 10.82
N ASP A 49 6.52 6.53 11.37
CA ASP A 49 6.65 5.71 12.56
C ASP A 49 7.36 4.37 12.22
N LEU A 50 8.32 3.95 13.03
CA LEU A 50 9.12 2.75 12.73
C LEU A 50 8.32 1.46 12.80
N ASP A 51 7.33 1.36 13.69
CA ASP A 51 6.47 0.19 13.77
C ASP A 51 5.55 0.12 12.56
N GLN A 52 5.05 1.28 12.08
CA GLN A 52 4.31 1.35 10.81
C GLN A 52 5.19 0.94 9.61
N TYR A 53 6.44 1.39 9.58
CA TYR A 53 7.39 0.99 8.53
C TYR A 53 7.57 -0.54 8.51
N HIS A 54 7.90 -1.14 9.65
CA HIS A 54 8.09 -2.60 9.73
C HIS A 54 6.81 -3.38 9.41
N THR A 55 5.64 -2.88 9.84
CA THR A 55 4.35 -3.46 9.48
C THR A 55 4.11 -3.40 7.97
N GLY A 56 4.40 -2.27 7.32
CA GLY A 56 4.27 -2.13 5.87
C GLY A 56 5.14 -3.11 5.10
N VAL A 57 6.39 -3.33 5.55
CA VAL A 57 7.28 -4.34 4.96
C VAL A 57 6.67 -5.73 5.06
N ALA A 58 6.16 -6.12 6.23
CA ALA A 58 5.54 -7.44 6.43
C ALA A 58 4.30 -7.64 5.53
N VAL A 59 3.47 -6.60 5.36
CA VAL A 59 2.29 -6.67 4.49
C VAL A 59 2.69 -6.84 3.02
N TYR A 60 3.68 -6.08 2.52
CA TYR A 60 4.18 -6.28 1.15
C TYR A 60 4.74 -7.69 0.96
N GLU A 61 5.54 -8.19 1.89
CA GLU A 61 6.09 -9.54 1.81
C GLU A 61 4.97 -10.59 1.70
N ARG A 62 3.98 -10.53 2.59
CA ARG A 62 2.85 -11.47 2.57
C ARG A 62 2.06 -11.37 1.28
N ALA A 63 1.69 -10.15 0.86
CA ALA A 63 0.88 -9.94 -0.34
C ALA A 63 1.58 -10.46 -1.60
N ILE A 64 2.89 -10.23 -1.74
CA ILE A 64 3.67 -10.73 -2.88
C ILE A 64 3.73 -12.26 -2.86
N ARG A 65 3.98 -12.87 -1.70
CA ARG A 65 4.00 -14.34 -1.56
C ARG A 65 2.64 -14.94 -1.94
N GLU A 66 1.56 -14.44 -1.38
CA GLU A 66 0.20 -14.91 -1.65
C GLU A 66 -0.20 -14.73 -3.12
N PHE A 67 0.16 -13.59 -3.73
CA PHE A 67 -0.09 -13.34 -5.14
C PHE A 67 0.63 -14.35 -6.03
N LEU A 68 1.91 -14.62 -5.75
CA LEU A 68 2.70 -15.58 -6.51
C LEU A 68 2.20 -17.02 -6.34
N GLU A 69 1.78 -17.41 -5.14
CA GLU A 69 1.20 -18.74 -4.92
C GLU A 69 -0.17 -18.90 -5.61
N THR A 70 -1.02 -17.87 -5.57
CA THR A 70 -2.30 -17.88 -6.29
C THR A 70 -2.10 -17.95 -7.81
N ALA A 71 -1.14 -17.18 -8.34
CA ALA A 71 -0.83 -17.18 -9.76
C ALA A 71 -0.30 -18.55 -10.26
N LYS A 72 0.47 -19.27 -9.45
CA LYS A 72 0.92 -20.64 -9.78
C LYS A 72 -0.21 -21.68 -9.84
N ALA A 73 -1.30 -21.43 -9.11
CA ALA A 73 -2.46 -22.33 -9.05
C ALA A 73 -3.50 -22.07 -10.16
N SER A 74 -3.26 -21.06 -11.02
CA SER A 74 -4.12 -20.65 -12.14
C SER A 74 -3.63 -21.23 -13.46
#